data_AF-A0A6S6RXE1-F1
#
_entry.id   AF-A0A6S6RXE1-F1
#
_cell.length_a   1.000
_cell.length_b   1.000
_cell.length_c   1.000
_cell.angle_alpha   90.00
_cell.angle_beta   90.00
_cell.angle_gamma   90.00
#
_symmetry.space_group_name_H-M   'P 1'
#
loop_
_entity.id
_entity.type
_entity.pdbx_description
1 polymer ?
#
loop_
_entity_poly.entity_id
_entity_poly.type
_entity_poly.pdbx_seq_one_letter_code
_entity_poly.pdbx_strand_id
1 'polypeptide(L)'
;MSSKLSRLAINDDCIDPSRVLAFFDHEATIHQDEALFLWMRDHPFDDLVVLDITASDLLAKSYLDFASYGFHLISANKILGALASDDYPQIRDAFAKTDRYWLYNATVGAGLPINYTVRDLKESGHNIFSISGVFSGT
;
A
#
# COMPACT_ATOMS: atom_id res chain seq x y z
N MET A 1 11.77 -8.31 22.40
CA MET A 1 11.95 -7.78 21.02
C MET A 1 11.90 -6.27 21.13
N SER A 2 12.95 -5.55 20.74
CA SER A 2 12.96 -4.09 20.81
C SER A 2 11.98 -3.56 19.75
N SER A 3 10.88 -2.92 20.15
CA SER A 3 10.00 -2.22 19.20
C SER A 3 10.84 -1.13 18.55
N LYS A 4 11.00 -1.20 17.23
CA LYS A 4 11.69 -0.15 16.49
C LYS A 4 10.83 1.11 16.62
N LEU A 5 11.35 2.14 17.28
CA LEU A 5 10.63 3.40 17.45
C LEU A 5 10.39 4.01 16.06
N SER A 6 9.11 4.19 15.69
CA SER A 6 8.69 4.83 14.45
C SER A 6 8.39 6.31 14.72
N ARG A 7 8.52 7.14 13.68
CA ARG A 7 8.17 8.57 13.74
C ARG A 7 6.86 8.78 13.01
N LEU A 8 5.97 9.58 13.57
CA LEU A 8 4.66 9.88 13.03
C LEU A 8 4.42 11.38 13.06
N ALA A 9 3.91 11.94 11.97
CA ALA A 9 3.38 13.30 11.91
C ALA A 9 1.95 13.23 11.35
N ILE A 10 1.01 13.90 12.00
CA ILE A 10 -0.39 14.00 11.58
C ILE A 10 -0.70 15.48 11.32
N ASN A 11 -1.44 15.76 10.25
CA ASN A 11 -1.91 17.10 9.92
C ASN A 11 -3.29 16.99 9.26
N ASP A 12 -4.28 17.64 9.87
CA ASP A 12 -5.67 17.62 9.39
C ASP A 12 -6.00 18.77 8.42
N ASP A 13 -5.12 19.77 8.30
CA ASP A 13 -5.27 20.98 7.49
C ASP A 13 -4.60 20.91 6.10
N CYS A 14 -4.21 19.70 5.67
CA CYS A 14 -3.45 19.39 4.45
C CYS A 14 -1.95 19.78 4.53
N ILE A 15 -1.12 18.96 3.87
CA ILE A 15 0.33 19.17 3.77
C ILE A 15 0.69 19.47 2.32
N ASP A 16 1.43 20.56 2.08
CA ASP A 16 2.03 20.84 0.78
C ASP A 16 2.99 19.70 0.38
N PRO A 17 2.75 18.97 -0.73
CA PRO A 17 3.60 17.86 -1.15
C PRO A 17 5.07 18.24 -1.34
N SER A 18 5.35 19.50 -1.73
CA SER A 18 6.72 19.98 -1.91
C SER A 18 7.48 20.17 -0.59
N ARG A 19 6.75 20.19 0.54
CA ARG A 19 7.27 20.43 1.89
C ARG A 19 7.10 19.24 2.82
N VAL A 20 6.53 18.13 2.35
CA VAL A 20 6.19 16.97 3.19
C VAL A 20 7.36 16.43 4.01
N LEU A 21 8.57 16.41 3.44
CA LEU A 21 9.77 15.95 4.14
C LEU A 21 10.20 16.92 5.25
N ALA A 22 10.20 18.22 4.95
CA ALA A 22 10.56 19.24 5.92
C ALA A 22 9.55 19.30 7.08
N PHE A 23 8.27 19.15 6.76
CA PHE A 23 7.20 19.01 7.74
C PHE A 23 7.42 17.78 8.62
N PHE A 24 7.63 16.60 8.01
CA PHE A 24 7.88 15.37 8.76
C PHE A 24 9.13 15.47 9.65
N ASP A 25 10.21 16.08 9.17
CA ASP A 25 11.42 16.23 9.96
C ASP A 25 11.23 17.09 11.20
N HIS A 26 10.38 18.12 11.13
CA HIS A 26 10.13 19.05 12.22
C HIS A 26 9.04 18.56 13.19
N GLU A 27 7.94 18.04 12.65
CA GLU A 27 6.72 17.75 13.41
C GLU A 27 6.60 16.28 13.82
N ALA A 28 7.37 15.36 13.21
CA ALA A 28 7.20 13.95 13.52
C ALA A 28 7.73 13.59 14.91
N THR A 29 6.81 13.10 15.74
CA THR A 29 7.04 12.62 17.10
C THR A 29 7.31 11.12 17.10
N ILE A 30 7.99 10.62 18.13
CA ILE A 30 8.20 9.19 18.31
C ILE A 30 6.90 8.55 18.78
N HIS A 31 6.45 7.51 18.09
CA HIS A 31 5.23 6.79 18.40
C HIS A 31 5.42 5.27 18.39
N GLN A 32 4.45 4.59 18.99
CA GLN A 32 4.21 3.16 18.80
C GLN A 32 3.24 3.00 17.64
N ASP A 33 3.45 1.98 16.80
CA ASP A 33 2.65 1.74 15.59
C ASP A 33 1.15 1.65 15.90
N GLU A 34 0.78 1.12 17.07
CA GLU A 34 -0.61 1.01 17.55
C GLU A 34 -1.36 2.35 17.58
N ALA A 35 -0.67 3.45 17.90
CA ALA A 35 -1.28 4.78 17.97
C ALA A 35 -1.73 5.28 16.57
N LEU A 36 -0.96 4.96 15.52
CA LEU A 36 -1.32 5.31 14.15
C LEU A 36 -2.58 4.55 13.74
N PHE A 37 -2.65 3.23 13.97
CA PHE A 37 -3.82 2.44 13.61
C PHE A 37 -5.08 2.89 14.36
N LEU A 38 -4.95 3.31 15.63
CA LEU A 38 -6.06 3.87 16.39
C LEU A 38 -6.57 5.18 15.77
N TRP A 39 -5.67 6.11 15.44
CA TRP A 39 -6.05 7.36 14.78
C TRP A 39 -6.69 7.10 13.41
N MET A 40 -6.10 6.20 12.60
CA MET A 40 -6.66 5.85 11.29
C MET A 40 -8.09 5.32 11.40
N ARG A 41 -8.43 4.59 12.47
CA ARG A 41 -9.80 4.09 12.66
C ARG A 41 -10.81 5.16 13.11
N ASP A 42 -10.33 6.26 13.68
CA ASP A 42 -11.16 7.34 14.24
C ASP A 42 -11.08 8.62 13.38
N HIS A 43 -10.55 8.52 12.15
CA HIS A 43 -10.32 9.68 11.30
C HIS A 43 -11.64 10.43 11.01
N PRO A 44 -11.61 11.77 10.89
CA PRO A 44 -12.83 12.56 10.64
C PRO A 44 -13.25 12.63 9.16
N PHE A 45 -12.49 12.02 8.25
CA PHE A 45 -12.69 12.11 6.80
C PHE A 45 -13.70 11.07 6.26
N ASP A 46 -14.26 11.32 5.07
CA ASP A 46 -15.16 10.37 4.39
C ASP A 46 -14.40 9.14 3.88
N ASP A 47 -13.22 9.35 3.30
CA ASP A 47 -12.36 8.29 2.77
C ASP A 47 -10.91 8.50 3.24
N LEU A 48 -10.24 7.40 3.59
CA LEU A 48 -8.81 7.36 3.85
C LEU A 48 -8.08 6.55 2.79
N VAL A 49 -6.99 7.10 2.27
CA VAL A 49 -6.11 6.42 1.31
C VAL A 49 -4.74 6.19 1.95
N VAL A 50 -4.38 4.91 2.13
CA VAL A 50 -3.05 4.51 2.60
C VAL A 50 -2.09 4.44 1.42
N LEU A 51 -0.93 5.07 1.54
CA LEU A 51 0.16 4.95 0.59
C LEU A 51 1.33 4.18 1.21
N ASP A 52 1.47 2.89 0.89
CA ASP A 52 2.56 2.05 1.40
C ASP A 52 3.73 1.98 0.39
N ILE A 53 4.76 2.79 0.62
CA ILE A 53 6.02 2.78 -0.13
C ILE A 53 7.14 2.11 0.69
N THR A 54 6.78 1.30 1.69
CA THR A 54 7.74 0.59 2.53
C THR A 54 8.15 -0.75 1.94
N ALA A 55 9.15 -1.39 2.56
CA ALA A 55 9.45 -2.80 2.41
C ALA A 55 9.14 -3.55 3.72
N SER A 56 7.98 -3.27 4.33
CA SER A 56 7.58 -3.84 5.62
C SER A 56 6.64 -5.03 5.45
N ASP A 57 7.07 -6.21 5.89
CA ASP A 57 6.24 -7.42 5.96
C ASP A 57 5.12 -7.27 7.01
N LEU A 58 5.44 -6.63 8.13
CA LEU A 58 4.49 -6.39 9.21
C LEU A 58 3.32 -5.52 8.73
N LEU A 59 3.60 -4.46 7.97
CA LEU A 59 2.57 -3.57 7.43
C LEU A 59 1.74 -4.27 6.35
N ALA A 60 2.36 -5.12 5.53
CA ALA A 60 1.66 -5.90 4.51
C ALA A 60 0.61 -6.85 5.12
N LYS A 61 0.86 -7.40 6.32
CA LYS A 61 -0.09 -8.25 7.05
C LYS A 61 -1.34 -7.50 7.51
N SER A 62 -1.27 -6.18 7.67
CA SER A 62 -2.41 -5.34 8.06
C SER A 62 -3.32 -4.94 6.89
N TYR A 63 -3.04 -5.38 5.66
CA TYR A 63 -3.85 -4.99 4.49
C TYR A 63 -5.28 -5.52 4.54
N LEU A 64 -5.50 -6.69 5.15
CA LEU A 64 -6.85 -7.19 5.42
C LEU A 64 -7.61 -6.27 6.37
N ASP A 65 -6.92 -5.78 7.41
CA ASP A 65 -7.51 -4.84 8.37
C ASP A 65 -7.86 -3.52 7.66
N PHE A 66 -7.00 -3.02 6.78
CA PHE A 66 -7.27 -1.81 5.98
C PHE A 66 -8.54 -1.95 5.15
N ALA A 67 -8.72 -3.08 4.46
CA ALA A 67 -9.96 -3.34 3.74
C ALA A 67 -11.16 -3.35 4.71
N SER A 68 -11.05 -4.04 5.85
CA SER A 68 -12.12 -4.16 6.85
C SER A 68 -12.54 -2.83 7.48
N TYR A 69 -11.60 -1.90 7.60
CA TYR A 69 -11.85 -0.55 8.12
C TYR A 69 -12.35 0.42 7.06
N GLY A 70 -12.48 -0.01 5.80
CA GLY A 70 -12.97 0.84 4.72
C GLY A 70 -11.91 1.79 4.16
N PHE A 71 -10.62 1.45 4.26
CA PHE A 71 -9.55 2.27 3.68
C PHE A 71 -9.25 1.85 2.24
N HIS A 72 -8.86 2.82 1.42
CA HIS A 72 -8.21 2.56 0.14
C HIS A 72 -6.71 2.36 0.36
N LEU A 73 -6.07 1.65 -0.56
CA LEU A 73 -4.66 1.34 -0.48
C LEU A 73 -3.97 1.49 -1.83
N ILE A 74 -2.87 2.22 -1.84
CA ILE A 74 -1.90 2.29 -2.93
C ILE A 74 -0.57 1.76 -2.39
N SER A 75 -0.02 0.69 -2.98
CA SER A 75 1.23 0.10 -2.49
C SER A 75 2.30 -0.07 -3.58
N ALA A 76 3.54 0.21 -3.20
CA ALA A 76 4.76 -0.17 -3.94
C ALA A 76 5.54 -1.28 -3.19
N ASN A 77 5.01 -1.75 -2.06
CA ASN A 77 5.60 -2.80 -1.23
C ASN A 77 5.63 -4.14 -1.98
N LYS A 78 6.85 -4.63 -2.24
CA LYS A 78 7.10 -5.82 -3.06
C LYS A 78 6.91 -7.13 -2.30
N ILE A 79 6.79 -7.09 -0.98
CA ILE A 79 6.75 -8.29 -0.13
C ILE A 79 5.48 -9.11 -0.40
N LEU A 80 4.37 -8.47 -0.78
CA LEU A 80 3.14 -9.18 -1.13
C LEU A 80 3.23 -10.10 -2.35
N GLY A 81 4.14 -9.81 -3.28
CA GLY A 81 4.43 -10.73 -4.39
C GLY A 81 5.18 -11.99 -3.95
N ALA A 82 5.73 -11.99 -2.73
CA ALA A 82 6.48 -13.08 -2.11
C ALA A 82 5.79 -13.69 -0.87
N LEU A 83 4.63 -13.15 -0.46
CA LEU A 83 3.80 -13.74 0.60
C LEU A 83 3.23 -15.09 0.15
N ALA A 84 2.74 -15.88 1.10
CA ALA A 84 2.17 -17.20 0.82
C ALA A 84 1.06 -17.09 -0.24
N SER A 85 0.91 -18.12 -1.08
CA SER A 85 0.02 -18.09 -2.26
C SER A 85 -1.42 -17.67 -1.97
N ASP A 86 -1.85 -17.80 -0.72
CA ASP A 86 -3.23 -17.61 -0.29
C ASP A 86 -3.51 -16.18 0.21
N ASP A 87 -2.48 -15.40 0.56
CA ASP A 87 -2.67 -14.05 1.14
C ASP A 87 -3.14 -13.04 0.07
N TYR A 88 -2.54 -13.09 -1.12
CA TYR A 88 -2.86 -12.15 -2.19
C TYR A 88 -4.33 -12.25 -2.66
N PRO A 89 -4.89 -13.44 -2.97
CA PRO A 89 -6.31 -13.56 -3.31
C PRO A 89 -7.22 -13.08 -2.19
N GLN A 90 -6.90 -13.38 -0.93
CA GLN A 90 -7.70 -12.97 0.23
C GLN A 90 -7.75 -11.45 0.38
N ILE A 91 -6.61 -10.77 0.27
CA ILE A 91 -6.54 -9.31 0.35
C ILE A 91 -7.33 -8.69 -0.79
N ARG A 92 -7.11 -9.14 -2.02
CA ARG A 92 -7.83 -8.64 -3.19
C ARG A 92 -9.34 -8.80 -3.03
N ASP A 93 -9.78 -9.96 -2.56
CA ASP A 93 -11.20 -10.26 -2.36
C ASP A 93 -11.78 -9.44 -1.20
N ALA A 94 -11.01 -9.14 -0.15
CA ALA A 94 -11.43 -8.27 0.95
C ALA A 94 -11.70 -6.85 0.45
N PHE A 95 -10.78 -6.24 -0.30
CA PHE A 95 -10.96 -4.92 -0.90
C PHE A 95 -12.17 -4.87 -1.84
N ALA A 96 -12.36 -5.90 -2.67
CA ALA A 96 -13.53 -5.99 -3.55
C ALA A 96 -14.86 -6.08 -2.78
N LYS A 97 -14.91 -6.83 -1.67
CA LYS A 97 -16.12 -7.00 -0.84
C LYS A 97 -16.51 -5.74 -0.08
N THR A 98 -15.56 -4.87 0.23
CA THR A 98 -15.78 -3.62 0.97
C THR A 98 -15.90 -2.40 0.05
N ASP A 99 -15.97 -2.61 -1.27
CA ASP A 99 -15.98 -1.56 -2.29
C ASP A 99 -14.80 -0.58 -2.13
N ARG A 100 -13.62 -1.13 -1.81
CA ARG A 100 -12.38 -0.38 -1.64
C ARG A 100 -11.36 -0.74 -2.71
N TYR A 101 -10.47 0.20 -2.98
CA TYR A 101 -9.44 0.05 -4.01
C TYR A 101 -8.12 -0.38 -3.40
N TRP A 102 -7.51 -1.41 -3.97
CA TRP A 102 -6.11 -1.74 -3.79
C TRP A 102 -5.36 -1.61 -5.12
N LEU A 103 -4.50 -0.59 -5.22
CA LEU A 103 -3.69 -0.30 -6.40
C LEU A 103 -2.22 -0.61 -6.09
N TYR A 104 -1.60 -1.49 -6.89
CA TYR A 104 -0.25 -2.00 -6.63
C TYR A 104 0.62 -2.04 -7.89
N ASN A 105 0.36 -1.14 -8.84
CA ASN A 105 1.03 -1.11 -10.15
C ASN A 105 2.54 -0.87 -10.05
N ALA A 106 3.00 -0.14 -9.03
CA ALA A 106 4.41 0.20 -8.84
C ALA A 106 5.27 -0.93 -8.26
N THR A 107 4.69 -2.10 -7.99
CA THR A 107 5.40 -3.27 -7.43
C THR A 107 6.38 -3.90 -8.43
N VAL A 108 6.06 -3.84 -9.74
CA VAL A 108 6.87 -4.40 -10.84
C VAL A 108 7.06 -3.35 -11.94
N GLY A 109 8.31 -3.13 -12.37
CA GLY A 109 8.59 -2.19 -13.46
C GLY A 109 8.49 -0.70 -13.08
N ALA A 110 8.41 -0.38 -11.79
CA ALA A 110 8.27 0.99 -11.29
C ALA A 110 7.06 1.70 -11.92
N GLY A 111 7.29 2.73 -12.75
CA GLY A 111 6.21 3.45 -13.44
C GLY A 111 5.69 2.78 -14.72
N LEU A 112 6.27 1.66 -15.13
CA LEU A 112 5.85 0.97 -16.35
C LEU A 112 4.48 0.30 -16.15
N PRO A 113 3.58 0.32 -17.16
CA PRO A 113 2.23 -0.20 -17.04
C PRO A 113 2.18 -1.75 -17.14
N ILE A 114 3.10 -2.47 -16.50
CA ILE A 114 3.24 -3.94 -16.64
C ILE A 114 1.97 -4.67 -16.22
N ASN A 115 1.47 -4.38 -15.00
CA ASN A 115 0.25 -4.99 -14.49
C ASN A 115 -0.99 -4.63 -15.32
N TYR A 116 -1.04 -3.39 -15.83
CA TYR A 116 -2.10 -2.93 -16.71
C TYR A 116 -2.09 -3.72 -18.02
N THR A 117 -0.95 -3.81 -18.71
CA THR A 117 -0.82 -4.54 -19.98
C THR A 117 -1.20 -6.01 -19.83
N VAL A 118 -0.77 -6.65 -18.74
CA VAL A 118 -1.13 -8.06 -18.46
C VAL A 118 -2.64 -8.20 -18.23
N ARG A 119 -3.26 -7.27 -17.50
CA ARG A 119 -4.71 -7.30 -17.24
C ARG A 119 -5.51 -7.07 -18.53
N ASP A 120 -5.16 -6.05 -19.29
CA ASP A 120 -5.80 -5.67 -20.56
C ASP A 120 -5.79 -6.81 -21.58
N LEU A 121 -4.64 -7.49 -21.73
CA LEU A 121 -4.54 -8.68 -22.59
C LEU A 121 -5.47 -9.80 -22.14
N LYS A 122 -5.55 -10.08 -20.83
CA LYS A 122 -6.43 -11.12 -20.28
C LYS A 122 -7.90 -10.77 -20.45
N GLU A 123 -8.28 -9.52 -20.17
CA GLU A 123 -9.66 -9.03 -20.30
C GLU A 123 -10.12 -8.99 -21.75
N SER A 124 -9.20 -8.77 -22.69
CA SER A 124 -9.42 -8.86 -24.13
C SER A 124 -9.47 -10.30 -24.67
N GLY A 125 -9.32 -11.32 -23.81
CA GLY A 125 -9.40 -12.73 -24.19
C GLY A 125 -8.12 -13.32 -24.79
N HIS A 126 -6.99 -12.62 -24.71
CA HIS A 126 -5.69 -13.16 -25.14
C HIS A 126 -5.12 -14.13 -24.11
N ASN A 127 -4.42 -15.16 -24.61
CA ASN A 127 -3.63 -16.07 -23.80
C ASN A 127 -2.17 -15.59 -23.76
N ILE A 128 -1.65 -15.36 -22.55
CA ILE A 128 -0.25 -14.99 -22.34
C ILE A 128 0.57 -16.27 -22.21
N PHE A 129 1.43 -16.55 -23.19
CA PHE A 129 2.30 -17.74 -23.21
C PHE A 129 3.60 -17.56 -22.44
N SER A 130 4.17 -16.35 -22.47
CA SER A 130 5.39 -16.02 -21.74
C SER A 130 5.48 -14.52 -21.46
N ILE A 131 6.12 -14.19 -20.34
CA ILE A 131 6.55 -12.84 -19.99
C ILE A 131 8.04 -12.92 -19.72
N SER A 132 8.84 -12.13 -20.42
CA SER A 132 10.28 -12.05 -20.23
C SER A 132 10.71 -10.59 -20.15
N GLY A 133 11.75 -10.33 -19.36
CA GLY A 133 12.25 -8.98 -19.13
C GLY A 133 13.28 -8.92 -18.00
N VAL A 134 13.91 -7.77 -17.86
CA VAL A 134 14.82 -7.47 -16.75
C VAL A 134 14.05 -6.63 -15.74
N PHE A 135 13.77 -7.21 -14.58
CA PHE A 135 12.92 -6.61 -13.53
C PHE A 135 13.72 -6.14 -12.31
N SER A 136 15.06 -6.03 -12.44
CA SER A 136 15.96 -5.42 -11.47
C SER A 136 16.77 -4.31 -12.13
N GLY A 137 16.86 -3.15 -11.47
CA GLY A 137 17.62 -1.99 -11.95
C GLY A 137 18.96 -1.79 -11.22
N THR A 138 19.37 -2.74 -10.36
CA THR A 138 20.68 -2.72 -9.69
C THR A 138 21.80 -3.18 -10.61
#